data_AF-A0A158CXM8-F1
#
_entry.id   AF-A0A158CXM8-F1
#
_cell.length_a   1.000
_cell.length_b   1.000
_cell.length_c   1.000
_cell.angle_alpha   90.00
_cell.angle_beta   90.00
_cell.angle_gamma   90.00
#
_symmetry.space_group_name_H-M   'P 1'
#
loop_
_entity.id
_entity.type
_entity.pdbx_description
1 polymer ?
#
loop_
_entity_poly.entity_id
_entity_poly.type
_entity_poly.pdbx_seq_one_letter_code
_entity_poly.pdbx_strand_id
1 'polypeptide(L)'
;MKLAKVRIEYSSGTTIIDRVTLDPATGQVHLAPRMHGLLSKMEESECSPAFSLEYKGYVLPVSLKTDGAYVVSVPPDLRPGLRNRLYAIANPSKDQRQQNGRYLHTLSAASIGGAVGYAHSSSSWDWATAVGTAALVGLGVILWYAGFLHMKGE
;
A
#
# COMPACT_ATOMS: atom_id res chain seq x y z
N MET A 1 14.88 10.13 15.81
CA MET A 1 15.12 9.34 14.58
C MET A 1 13.95 8.42 14.29
N LYS A 2 13.44 8.40 13.07
CA LYS A 2 12.36 7.51 12.61
C LYS A 2 12.76 6.82 11.31
N LEU A 3 12.27 5.59 11.11
CA LEU A 3 12.48 4.87 9.87
C LEU A 3 11.56 5.42 8.77
N ALA A 4 12.12 5.64 7.60
CA ALA A 4 11.42 6.03 6.38
C ALA A 4 11.96 5.20 5.21
N LYS A 5 11.21 5.16 4.10
CA LYS A 5 11.60 4.42 2.91
C LYS A 5 12.07 5.41 1.86
N VAL A 6 13.28 5.25 1.35
CA VAL A 6 13.79 6.07 0.25
C VAL A 6 13.65 5.27 -1.04
N ARG A 7 13.26 5.96 -2.11
CA ARG A 7 13.15 5.46 -3.47
C ARG A 7 14.03 6.36 -4.34
N ILE A 8 14.96 5.73 -5.03
CA ILE A 8 15.99 6.36 -5.86
C ILE A 8 15.76 5.87 -7.27
N GLU A 9 15.43 6.77 -8.18
CA GLU A 9 15.10 6.45 -9.56
C GLU A 9 16.12 7.07 -10.50
N TYR A 10 16.73 6.22 -11.34
CA TYR A 10 17.66 6.63 -12.39
C TYR A 10 16.94 6.76 -13.73
N SER A 11 17.49 7.58 -14.61
CA SER A 11 16.98 7.77 -15.97
C SER A 11 17.00 6.49 -16.81
N SER A 12 17.88 5.52 -16.49
CA SER A 12 17.92 4.20 -17.12
C SER A 12 16.73 3.30 -16.76
N GLY A 13 15.89 3.71 -15.81
CA GLY A 13 14.78 2.91 -15.27
C GLY A 13 15.18 2.08 -14.05
N THR A 14 16.46 2.09 -13.64
CA THR A 14 16.91 1.45 -12.41
C THR A 14 16.27 2.12 -11.20
N THR A 15 15.60 1.35 -10.34
CA THR A 15 14.98 1.84 -9.11
C THR A 15 15.56 1.13 -7.90
N ILE A 16 16.14 1.88 -6.97
CA ILE A 16 16.68 1.36 -5.72
C ILE A 16 15.78 1.81 -4.57
N ILE A 17 15.37 0.86 -3.74
CA ILE A 17 14.49 1.09 -2.61
C ILE A 17 15.18 0.60 -1.34
N ASP A 18 15.38 1.49 -0.37
CA ASP A 18 15.97 1.13 0.92
C ASP A 18 15.30 1.84 2.11
N ARG A 19 15.56 1.35 3.32
CA ARG A 19 15.13 1.99 4.57
C ARG A 19 16.22 2.92 5.08
N VAL A 20 15.82 4.13 5.45
CA VAL A 20 16.69 5.21 5.92
C VAL A 20 16.18 5.77 7.23
N THR A 21 17.06 6.45 7.97
CA THR A 21 16.68 7.15 9.20
C THR A 21 16.45 8.63 8.92
N LEU A 22 15.23 9.10 9.17
CA LEU A 22 14.84 10.50 9.09
C LEU A 22 14.85 11.10 10.50
N ASP A 23 15.47 12.26 10.65
CA ASP A 23 15.24 13.14 11.78
C ASP A 23 14.07 14.09 11.46
N PRO A 24 12.88 13.92 12.05
CA PRO A 24 11.72 14.75 11.75
C PRO A 24 11.85 16.19 12.27
N ALA A 25 12.77 16.48 13.19
CA ALA A 25 12.97 17.84 13.69
C ALA A 25 13.80 18.69 12.73
N THR A 26 14.79 18.08 12.08
CA THR A 26 15.73 18.77 11.17
C THR A 26 15.45 18.49 9.70
N GLY A 27 14.65 17.46 9.40
CA GLY A 27 14.41 16.97 8.04
C GLY A 27 15.58 16.18 7.45
N GLN A 28 16.63 15.90 8.22
CA GLN A 28 17.83 15.24 7.74
C GLN A 28 17.59 13.75 7.54
N VAL A 29 17.99 13.24 6.36
CA VAL A 29 17.92 11.84 5.98
C VAL A 29 19.32 11.25 6.05
N HIS A 30 19.48 10.21 6.86
CA HIS A 30 20.72 9.46 6.97
C HIS A 30 20.58 8.15 6.19
N LEU A 31 21.42 8.02 5.16
CA LEU A 31 21.55 6.79 4.38
C LEU A 31 22.49 5.82 5.10
N ALA A 32 22.27 4.52 4.89
CA ALA A 32 23.20 3.51 5.36
C ALA A 32 24.54 3.63 4.59
N PRO A 33 25.69 3.33 5.22
CA PRO A 33 27.00 3.40 4.54
C PRO A 33 27.08 2.58 3.25
N ARG A 34 26.42 1.43 3.22
CA ARG A 34 26.29 0.58 2.01
C ARG A 34 25.62 1.30 0.84
N MET A 35 24.66 2.18 1.12
CA MET A 35 23.95 2.96 0.11
C MET A 35 24.85 4.03 -0.48
N HIS A 36 25.69 4.68 0.34
CA HIS A 36 26.68 5.62 -0.16
C HIS A 36 27.65 4.96 -1.14
N GLY A 37 28.16 3.76 -0.82
CA GLY A 37 29.03 3.01 -1.72
C GLY A 37 28.34 2.63 -3.04
N LEU A 38 27.08 2.22 -2.98
CA LEU A 38 26.29 1.88 -4.17
C LEU A 38 26.02 3.11 -5.06
N LEU A 39 25.62 4.23 -4.45
CA LEU A 39 25.37 5.48 -5.17
C LEU A 39 26.63 6.02 -5.84
N SER A 40 27.77 5.97 -5.14
CA SER A 40 29.07 6.38 -5.71
C SER A 40 29.44 5.55 -6.94
N LYS A 41 29.10 4.26 -6.97
CA LYS A 41 29.35 3.41 -8.13
C LYS A 41 28.38 3.67 -9.28
N MET A 42 27.13 3.96 -8.97
CA MET A 42 26.13 4.30 -9.99
C MET A 42 26.42 5.65 -10.66
N GLU A 43 26.99 6.60 -9.93
CA GLU A 43 27.39 7.92 -10.45
C GLU A 43 28.50 7.82 -11.53
N GLU A 44 29.26 6.73 -11.58
CA GLU A 44 30.27 6.50 -12.63
C GLU A 44 29.62 6.22 -14.01
N SER A 45 28.38 5.73 -14.04
CA SER A 45 27.72 5.26 -15.27
C SER A 45 26.37 5.93 -15.57
N GLU A 46 25.70 6.47 -14.56
CA GLU A 46 24.33 6.98 -14.65
C GLU A 46 24.26 8.49 -14.41
N CYS A 47 23.20 9.13 -14.94
CA CYS A 47 22.89 10.51 -14.59
C CYS A 47 22.35 10.64 -13.16
N SER A 48 22.35 11.87 -12.64
CA SER A 48 21.88 12.17 -11.29
C SER A 48 20.46 11.62 -11.03
N PRO A 49 20.29 10.75 -10.03
CA PRO A 49 19.01 10.13 -9.76
C PRO A 49 18.02 11.08 -9.07
N ALA A 50 16.72 10.80 -9.25
CA ALA A 50 15.66 11.43 -8.50
C ALA A 50 15.48 10.71 -7.15
N PHE A 51 15.61 11.45 -6.05
CA PHE A 51 15.40 10.92 -4.70
C PHE A 51 14.03 11.30 -4.17
N SER A 52 13.26 10.30 -3.73
CA SER A 52 11.99 10.48 -3.06
C SER A 52 11.96 9.70 -1.74
N LEU A 53 11.37 10.31 -0.71
CA LEU A 53 11.20 9.72 0.60
C LEU A 53 9.72 9.49 0.86
N GLU A 54 9.35 8.24 1.09
CA GLU A 54 8.02 7.89 1.57
C GLU A 54 8.00 7.96 3.10
N TYR A 55 7.28 8.94 3.63
CA TYR A 55 7.10 9.14 5.06
C TYR A 55 5.63 9.41 5.40
N LYS A 56 5.03 8.55 6.24
CA LYS A 56 3.61 8.62 6.65
C LYS A 56 2.63 8.73 5.47
N GLY A 57 2.92 8.06 4.35
CA GLY A 57 2.07 8.07 3.14
C GLY A 57 2.23 9.31 2.25
N TYR A 58 3.17 10.22 2.58
CA TYR A 58 3.58 11.28 1.68
C TYR A 58 4.86 10.89 0.96
N VAL A 59 4.91 11.18 -0.34
CA VAL A 59 6.15 11.13 -1.13
C VAL A 59 6.76 12.53 -1.11
N LEU A 60 7.86 12.67 -0.39
CA LEU A 60 8.55 13.93 -0.20
C LEU A 60 9.83 13.93 -1.06
N PRO A 61 10.08 14.96 -1.88
CA PRO A 61 11.33 15.05 -2.64
C PRO A 61 12.50 15.25 -1.67
N VAL A 62 13.59 14.52 -1.89
CA VAL A 62 14.83 14.69 -1.13
C VAL A 62 15.74 15.62 -1.90
N SER A 63 16.21 16.68 -1.24
CA SER A 63 17.19 17.61 -1.79
C SER A 63 18.56 17.34 -1.20
N LEU A 64 19.59 17.40 -2.02
CA LEU A 64 20.98 17.37 -1.56
C LEU A 64 21.39 18.80 -1.17
N LYS A 65 21.81 18.98 0.09
CA LYS A 65 22.44 20.22 0.52
C LYS A 65 23.90 20.27 0.05
N THR A 66 24.46 21.47 0.01
CA THR A 66 25.85 21.75 -0.40
C THR A 66 26.90 21.06 0.47
N ASP A 67 26.52 20.62 1.68
CA ASP A 67 27.34 19.84 2.61
C ASP A 67 27.29 18.32 2.35
N GLY A 68 26.59 17.88 1.31
CA GLY A 68 26.38 16.46 0.98
C GLY A 68 25.29 15.78 1.84
N ALA A 69 24.60 16.52 2.71
CA ALA A 69 23.50 15.98 3.49
C ALA A 69 22.20 15.90 2.68
N TYR A 70 21.52 14.77 2.79
CA TYR A 70 20.19 14.59 2.22
C TYR A 70 19.16 15.19 3.18
N VAL A 71 18.34 16.12 2.69
CA VAL A 71 17.33 16.82 3.50
C VAL A 71 15.98 16.79 2.81
N VAL A 72 14.95 16.62 3.62
CA VAL A 72 13.56 16.68 3.20
C VAL A 72 12.88 17.81 3.95
N SER A 73 12.16 18.65 3.22
CA SER A 73 11.21 19.58 3.84
C SER A 73 10.03 18.77 4.36
N VAL A 74 10.00 18.49 5.67
CA VAL A 74 8.87 17.82 6.32
C VAL A 74 7.87 18.90 6.75
N PRO A 75 6.66 18.99 6.14
CA PRO A 75 5.67 19.97 6.55
C PRO A 75 5.36 19.85 8.06
N PRO A 76 5.28 20.98 8.79
CA PRO A 76 5.02 20.98 10.24
C PRO A 76 3.67 20.35 10.59
N ASP A 77 2.71 20.41 9.66
CA ASP A 77 1.38 19.82 9.77
C ASP A 77 1.23 18.50 9.02
N LEU A 78 2.18 17.56 9.18
CA LEU A 78 1.94 16.14 8.87
C LEU A 78 0.98 15.49 9.90
N ARG A 79 -0.15 16.14 10.15
CA ARG A 79 -1.34 15.50 10.71
C ARG A 79 -2.09 14.90 9.52
N PRO A 80 -2.48 13.61 9.56
CA PRO A 80 -3.30 13.04 8.51
C PRO A 80 -4.67 13.72 8.56
N GLY A 81 -4.81 14.83 7.83
CA GLY A 81 -6.06 15.50 7.61
C GLY A 81 -7.05 14.54 6.94
N LEU A 82 -8.34 14.87 7.01
CA LEU A 82 -9.41 14.03 6.46
C LEU A 82 -9.13 13.61 5.02
N ARG A 83 -8.62 14.53 4.19
CA ARG A 83 -8.21 14.30 2.80
C ARG A 83 -7.17 13.17 2.66
N ASN A 84 -6.18 13.11 3.56
CA ASN A 84 -5.16 12.06 3.52
C ASN A 84 -5.69 10.70 3.94
N ARG A 85 -6.66 10.66 4.87
CA ARG A 85 -7.33 9.42 5.24
C ARG A 85 -8.17 8.89 4.07
N LEU A 86 -8.92 9.78 3.41
CA LEU A 86 -9.69 9.44 2.22
C LEU A 86 -8.79 8.98 1.07
N TYR A 87 -7.65 9.65 0.88
CA TYR A 87 -6.67 9.25 -0.12
C TYR A 87 -6.08 7.85 0.15
N ALA A 88 -5.76 7.54 1.41
CA ALA A 88 -5.26 6.22 1.80
C ALA A 88 -6.31 5.11 1.66
N ILE A 89 -7.60 5.44 1.84
CA ILE A 89 -8.71 4.51 1.56
C ILE A 89 -8.85 4.29 0.04
N ALA A 90 -8.74 5.34 -0.76
CA ALA A 90 -8.85 5.27 -2.22
C ALA A 90 -7.63 4.59 -2.87
N ASN A 91 -6.46 4.70 -2.26
CA ASN A 91 -5.19 4.16 -2.77
C ASN A 91 -4.52 3.26 -1.71
N PRO A 92 -5.10 2.09 -1.42
CA PRO A 92 -4.55 1.16 -0.44
C PRO A 92 -3.18 0.63 -0.89
N SER A 93 -2.27 0.45 0.07
CA SER A 93 -0.98 -0.19 -0.19
C SER A 93 -1.15 -1.65 -0.63
N LYS A 94 -0.10 -2.24 -1.21
CA LYS A 94 -0.09 -3.66 -1.62
C LYS A 94 -0.51 -4.60 -0.48
N ASP A 95 0.04 -4.39 0.71
CA ASP A 95 -0.28 -5.21 1.88
C ASP A 95 -1.73 -5.03 2.32
N GLN A 96 -2.25 -3.79 2.28
CA GLN A 96 -3.66 -3.50 2.58
C GLN A 96 -4.60 -4.13 1.55
N ARG A 97 -4.27 -4.06 0.25
CA ARG A 97 -5.02 -4.74 -0.81
C ARG A 97 -5.07 -6.25 -0.58
N GLN A 98 -3.94 -6.86 -0.25
CA GLN A 98 -3.89 -8.30 0.03
C GLN A 98 -4.69 -8.68 1.28
N GLN A 99 -4.63 -7.87 2.35
CA GLN A 99 -5.46 -8.09 3.54
C GLN A 99 -6.95 -7.95 3.24
N ASN A 100 -7.35 -6.90 2.51
CA ASN A 100 -8.73 -6.71 2.06
C ASN A 100 -9.19 -7.89 1.18
N GLY A 101 -8.32 -8.39 0.28
CA GLY A 101 -8.62 -9.56 -0.55
C GLY A 101 -8.88 -10.81 0.27
N ARG A 102 -8.05 -11.08 1.29
CA ARG A 102 -8.26 -12.21 2.23
C ARG A 102 -9.58 -12.06 2.99
N TYR A 103 -9.89 -10.85 3.46
CA TYR A 103 -11.14 -10.58 4.15
C TYR A 103 -12.36 -10.81 3.25
N LEU A 104 -12.31 -10.37 1.99
CA LEU A 104 -13.36 -10.64 0.99
C LEU A 104 -13.55 -12.15 0.74
N HIS A 105 -12.47 -12.93 0.71
CA HIS A 105 -12.58 -14.40 0.61
C HIS A 105 -13.24 -15.02 1.85
N THR A 106 -12.96 -14.51 3.05
CA THR A 106 -13.64 -14.96 4.27
C THR A 106 -15.13 -14.64 4.23
N LEU A 107 -15.51 -13.43 3.80
CA LEU A 107 -16.91 -13.05 3.62
C LEU A 107 -17.60 -13.87 2.54
N SER A 108 -16.90 -14.19 1.45
CA SER A 108 -17.40 -15.10 0.42
C SER A 108 -17.71 -16.48 0.98
N ALA A 109 -16.78 -17.08 1.73
CA ALA A 109 -16.99 -18.37 2.39
C ALA A 109 -18.17 -18.32 3.36
N ALA A 110 -18.28 -17.25 4.15
CA ALA A 110 -19.42 -17.03 5.05
C ALA A 110 -20.75 -16.89 4.30
N SER A 111 -20.75 -16.25 3.12
CA SER A 111 -21.94 -16.10 2.28
C SER A 111 -22.41 -17.45 1.72
N ILE A 112 -21.48 -18.30 1.26
CA ILE A 112 -21.81 -19.65 0.78
C ILE A 112 -22.31 -20.53 1.93
N GLY A 113 -21.64 -20.51 3.07
CA GLY A 113 -22.11 -21.21 4.27
C GLY A 113 -23.49 -20.72 4.72
N GLY A 114 -23.71 -19.41 4.67
CA GLY A 114 -24.99 -18.77 4.94
C GLY A 114 -26.09 -19.19 3.97
N ALA A 115 -25.79 -19.33 2.67
CA ALA A 115 -26.74 -19.81 1.68
C ALA A 115 -27.22 -21.23 2.00
N VAL A 116 -26.30 -22.13 2.34
CA VAL A 116 -26.61 -23.51 2.74
C VAL A 116 -27.42 -23.52 4.03
N GLY A 117 -27.00 -22.76 5.04
CA GLY A 117 -27.72 -22.66 6.31
C GLY A 117 -29.14 -22.10 6.15
N TYR A 118 -29.30 -21.04 5.36
CA TYR A 118 -30.59 -20.41 5.08
C TYR A 118 -31.54 -21.37 4.36
N ALA A 119 -31.08 -22.00 3.28
CA ALA A 119 -31.84 -22.99 2.53
C ALA A 119 -32.22 -24.21 3.39
N HIS A 120 -31.31 -24.70 4.22
CA HIS A 120 -31.55 -25.86 5.09
C HIS A 120 -32.51 -25.54 6.25
N SER A 121 -32.46 -24.32 6.78
CA SER A 121 -33.33 -23.87 7.88
C SER A 121 -34.75 -23.53 7.45
N SER A 122 -35.01 -23.41 6.14
CA SER A 122 -36.33 -23.04 5.64
C SER A 122 -37.30 -24.22 5.69
N SER A 123 -38.48 -24.00 6.28
CA SER A 123 -39.54 -25.01 6.39
C SER A 123 -40.27 -25.27 5.07
N SER A 124 -40.20 -24.33 4.12
CA SER A 124 -40.78 -24.47 2.78
C SER A 124 -39.98 -23.68 1.75
N TRP A 125 -39.78 -24.25 0.57
CA TRP A 125 -39.14 -23.57 -0.56
C TRP A 125 -40.13 -22.66 -1.29
N ASP A 126 -40.33 -21.48 -0.73
CA ASP A 126 -41.06 -20.40 -1.37
C ASP A 126 -40.15 -19.52 -2.23
N TRP A 127 -40.76 -18.60 -2.98
CA TRP A 127 -40.03 -17.69 -3.86
C TRP A 127 -39.02 -16.83 -3.09
N ALA A 128 -39.36 -16.40 -1.87
CA ALA A 128 -38.47 -15.61 -1.03
C ALA A 128 -37.22 -16.39 -0.62
N THR A 129 -37.38 -17.64 -0.19
CA THR A 129 -36.26 -18.54 0.15
C THR A 129 -35.37 -18.77 -1.06
N ALA A 130 -35.96 -19.00 -2.23
CA ALA A 130 -35.21 -19.20 -3.48
C ALA A 130 -34.38 -17.96 -3.86
N VAL A 131 -34.99 -16.77 -3.83
CA VAL A 131 -34.30 -15.50 -4.12
C VAL A 131 -33.22 -15.20 -3.08
N GLY A 132 -33.49 -15.38 -1.78
CA GLY A 132 -32.52 -15.13 -0.72
C GLY A 132 -31.31 -16.07 -0.80
N THR A 133 -31.54 -17.36 -1.08
CA THR A 133 -30.47 -18.34 -1.29
C THR A 133 -29.63 -17.97 -2.52
N ALA A 134 -30.27 -17.64 -3.64
CA ALA A 134 -29.58 -17.22 -4.86
C ALA A 134 -28.76 -15.93 -4.64
N ALA A 135 -29.29 -14.97 -3.88
CA ALA A 135 -28.59 -13.74 -3.53
C ALA A 135 -27.32 -14.01 -2.72
N LEU A 136 -27.38 -14.90 -1.71
CA LEU A 136 -26.22 -15.29 -0.91
C LEU A 136 -25.16 -16.01 -1.73
N VAL A 137 -25.57 -16.89 -2.66
CA VAL A 137 -24.63 -17.53 -3.60
C VAL A 137 -23.98 -16.49 -4.51
N GLY A 138 -24.78 -15.60 -5.13
CA GLY A 138 -24.29 -14.54 -6.01
C GLY A 138 -23.31 -13.59 -5.29
N LEU A 139 -23.65 -13.18 -4.06
CA LEU A 139 -22.78 -12.35 -3.23
C LEU A 139 -21.48 -13.09 -2.88
N GLY A 140 -21.54 -14.39 -2.60
CA GLY A 140 -20.36 -15.24 -2.40
C GLY A 140 -19.42 -15.25 -3.60
N VAL A 141 -19.95 -15.38 -4.82
CA VAL A 141 -19.16 -15.36 -6.07
C VAL A 141 -18.55 -13.99 -6.33
N ILE A 142 -19.35 -12.91 -6.18
CA ILE A 142 -18.89 -11.53 -6.39
C ILE A 142 -17.74 -11.19 -5.43
N LEU A 143 -17.91 -11.50 -4.14
CA LEU A 143 -16.87 -11.26 -3.14
C LEU A 143 -15.60 -12.08 -3.40
N TRP A 144 -15.74 -13.34 -3.81
CA TRP A 144 -14.59 -14.16 -4.18
C TRP A 144 -13.81 -13.55 -5.35
N TYR A 145 -14.53 -13.13 -6.40
CA TYR A 145 -13.91 -12.52 -7.57
C TYR A 145 -13.25 -11.17 -7.24
N ALA A 146 -13.92 -10.33 -6.45
CA ALA A 146 -13.35 -9.08 -5.96
C ALA A 146 -12.08 -9.31 -5.13
N GLY A 147 -12.09 -10.31 -4.24
CA GLY A 147 -10.92 -10.72 -3.46
C GLY A 147 -9.75 -11.16 -4.34
N PHE A 148 -10.04 -11.96 -5.37
CA PHE A 148 -9.05 -12.42 -6.35
C PHE A 148 -8.37 -11.24 -7.08
N LEU A 149 -9.14 -10.23 -7.51
CA LEU A 149 -8.58 -9.03 -8.14
C LEU A 149 -7.68 -8.23 -7.20
N HIS A 150 -8.00 -8.21 -5.90
CA HIS A 150 -7.18 -7.51 -4.89
C HIS A 150 -5.87 -8.24 -4.58
N MET A 151 -5.78 -9.53 -4.86
CA MET A 151 -4.60 -10.36 -4.58
C MET A 151 -3.60 -10.44 -5.74
N LYS A 152 -3.89 -9.87 -6.92
CA LYS A 152 -2.91 -9.81 -8.01
C LYS A 152 -1.65 -9.07 -7.55
N GLY A 153 -0.50 -9.76 -7.67
CA GLY A 153 0.83 -9.15 -7.57
C GLY A 153 1.03 -8.13 -8.67
N GLU A 154 1.94 -7.17 -8.43
CA GLU A 154 2.14 -5.92 -9.18
C GLU A 154 1.86 -5.99 -10.69
#